data_AF-A0A967EVD8-F1
#
_entry.id   AF-A0A967EVD8-F1
#
_cell.length_a   1.000
_cell.length_b   1.000
_cell.length_c   1.000
_cell.angle_alpha   90.00
_cell.angle_beta   90.00
_cell.angle_gamma   90.00
#
_symmetry.space_group_name_H-M   'P 1'
#
loop_
_entity.id
_entity.type
_entity.pdbx_description
1 polymer ?
#
loop_
_entity_poly.entity_id
_entity_poly.type
_entity_poly.pdbx_seq_one_letter_code
_entity_poly.pdbx_strand_id
1 'polypeptide(L)' 'MNDSLEALKERLKGRFLGRGGVHGLGIRRAENAICVYADMEENPELQAVLTEIQKESGPIRVLVIREARPTASR' A
#
# COMPACT_ATOMS: atom_id res chain seq x y z
N MET A 1 3.31 -1.89 -23.38
CA MET A 1 3.75 -1.79 -21.97
C MET A 1 2.55 -2.11 -21.10
N ASN A 2 2.41 -3.38 -20.71
CA ASN A 2 1.43 -3.81 -19.70
C ASN A 2 2.17 -3.84 -18.37
N ASP A 3 2.31 -2.69 -17.72
CA ASP A 3 2.74 -2.67 -16.31
C ASP A 3 1.68 -3.41 -15.51
N SER A 4 1.90 -4.71 -15.33
CA SER A 4 0.99 -5.59 -14.62
C SER A 4 0.94 -5.15 -13.15
N LEU A 5 -0.20 -5.34 -12.49
CA LEU A 5 -0.38 -5.04 -11.06
C LEU A 5 0.78 -5.52 -10.18
N GLU A 6 1.42 -6.62 -10.57
CA GLU A 6 2.61 -7.18 -9.90
C GLU A 6 3.84 -6.29 -10.00
N ALA A 7 4.13 -5.73 -11.18
CA ALA A 7 5.23 -4.79 -11.36
C ALA A 7 4.99 -3.51 -10.56
N LEU A 8 3.75 -3.00 -10.57
CA LEU A 8 3.36 -1.85 -9.75
C LEU A 8 3.52 -2.16 -8.25
N LYS A 9 3.02 -3.31 -7.78
CA LYS A 9 3.16 -3.72 -6.38
C LYS A 9 4.62 -3.80 -5.95
N GLU A 10 5.49 -4.45 -6.74
CA GLU A 10 6.92 -4.57 -6.41
C GLU A 10 7.60 -3.20 -6.36
N ARG A 11 7.27 -2.29 -7.29
CA ARG A 11 7.79 -0.92 -7.30
C ARG A 11 7.35 -0.13 -6.06
N LEU A 12 6.06 -0.17 -5.74
CA LEU A 12 5.50 0.50 -4.56
C LEU A 12 6.08 -0.09 -3.26
N LYS A 13 6.24 -1.41 -3.21
CA LYS A 13 6.84 -2.10 -2.08
C LYS A 13 8.27 -1.66 -1.83
N GLY A 14 9.09 -1.54 -2.88
CA GLY A 14 10.47 -1.05 -2.74
C GLY A 14 10.57 0.41 -2.24
N ARG A 15 9.54 1.24 -2.46
CA ARG A 15 9.55 2.66 -2.08
C ARG A 15 8.87 2.97 -0.75
N PHE A 16 7.77 2.28 -0.44
CA PHE A 16 6.84 2.69 0.61
C PHE A 16 6.70 1.68 1.75
N LEU A 17 7.16 0.43 1.57
CA LEU A 17 7.14 -0.54 2.66
C LEU A 17 7.99 -0.04 3.84
N GLY A 18 7.40 0.00 5.03
CA GLY A 18 8.03 0.49 6.25
C GLY A 18 7.95 2.01 6.45
N ARG A 19 7.40 2.79 5.51
CA ARG A 19 7.24 4.25 5.64
C ARG A 19 5.84 4.61 6.13
N GLY A 20 5.76 5.62 7.00
CA GLY A 20 4.48 6.20 7.44
C GLY A 20 3.47 5.20 8.00
N GLY A 21 3.91 4.07 8.58
CA GLY A 21 3.00 3.04 9.12
C GLY A 21 2.56 1.95 8.13
N VAL A 22 2.99 2.01 6.86
CA VAL A 22 2.76 0.95 5.88
C VAL A 22 3.63 -0.26 6.21
N HIS A 23 3.01 -1.41 6.50
CA HIS A 23 3.72 -2.66 6.82
C HIS A 23 3.48 -3.77 5.80
N GLY A 24 2.59 -3.56 4.83
CA GLY A 24 2.36 -4.52 3.75
C GLY A 24 1.80 -3.88 2.49
N LEU A 25 2.07 -4.50 1.34
CA LEU A 25 1.41 -4.19 0.07
C LEU A 25 0.99 -5.49 -0.62
N GLY A 26 -0.23 -5.51 -1.15
CA GLY A 26 -0.82 -6.64 -1.85
C GLY A 26 -1.58 -6.24 -3.10
N ILE A 27 -2.18 -7.22 -3.78
CA ILE A 27 -2.97 -7.00 -4.99
C ILE A 27 -4.31 -7.70 -4.83
N ARG A 28 -5.38 -7.02 -5.22
CA ARG A 28 -6.72 -7.59 -5.35
C ARG A 28 -7.10 -7.68 -6.81
N ARG A 29 -6.77 -8.81 -7.44
CA ARG A 29 -6.97 -9.04 -8.89
C ARG A 29 -8.43 -8.91 -9.31
N ALA A 30 -9.37 -9.39 -8.49
CA ALA A 30 -10.81 -9.29 -8.75
C ALA A 30 -11.31 -7.84 -8.88
N GLU A 31 -10.64 -6.89 -8.23
CA GLU A 31 -10.99 -5.46 -8.27
C GLU A 31 -9.98 -4.61 -9.05
N ASN A 32 -9.00 -5.26 -9.70
CA ASN A 32 -7.88 -4.60 -10.36
C ASN A 32 -7.25 -3.50 -9.48
N ALA A 33 -6.95 -3.83 -8.22
CA ALA A 33 -6.56 -2.85 -7.19
C ALA A 33 -5.27 -3.25 -6.45
N ILE A 34 -4.52 -2.23 -5.99
CA ILE A 34 -3.42 -2.39 -5.03
C ILE A 34 -3.97 -2.25 -3.62
N CYS A 35 -3.58 -3.17 -2.73
CA CYS A 35 -3.91 -3.10 -1.31
C CYS A 35 -2.70 -2.57 -0.53
N VAL A 36 -2.91 -1.55 0.30
CA VAL A 36 -1.89 -1.00 1.20
C VAL A 36 -2.31 -1.35 2.63
N TYR A 37 -1.52 -2.16 3.31
CA TYR A 37 -1.73 -2.52 4.70
C TYR A 37 -0.96 -1.53 5.57
N ALA A 38 -1.70 -0.72 6.30
CA ALA A 38 -1.15 0.34 7.13
C ALA A 38 -1.84 0.39 8.48
N ASP A 39 -1.05 0.72 9.49
CA ASP A 39 -1.58 1.04 10.81
C ASP A 39 -2.17 2.45 10.75
N MET A 40 -3.47 2.61 11.07
CA MET A 40 -4.18 3.89 11.00
C MET A 40 -4.15 4.64 12.33
N GLU A 41 -3.06 4.55 13.08
CA GLU A 41 -2.73 5.65 14.01
C GLU A 41 -2.71 6.98 13.23
N GLU A 42 -3.15 8.08 13.87
CA GLU A 42 -3.17 9.42 13.27
C GLU A 42 -1.74 9.90 13.00
N ASN A 43 -1.17 9.41 11.90
CA ASN A 43 0.16 9.75 11.44
C ASN A 43 0.04 10.63 10.19
N PRO A 44 0.40 11.93 10.26
CA PRO A 44 0.36 12.81 9.10
C PRO A 44 1.28 12.34 7.95
N GLU A 45 2.35 11.58 8.25
CA GLU A 45 3.20 10.98 7.23
C GLU A 45 2.49 9.88 6.44
N LEU A 46 1.54 9.15 7.05
CA LEU A 46 0.77 8.11 6.35
C LEU A 46 -0.05 8.72 5.22
N GLN A 47 -0.70 9.87 5.46
CA GLN A 47 -1.51 10.55 4.46
C GLN A 47 -0.67 11.03 3.26
N ALA A 48 0.53 11.53 3.53
CA ALA A 48 1.48 11.89 2.46
C ALA A 48 1.88 10.67 1.63
N VAL A 49 2.25 9.57 2.29
CA VAL A 49 2.63 8.30 1.63
C VAL A 49 1.48 7.73 0.79
N LEU A 50 0.26 7.69 1.34
CA LEU A 50 -0.93 7.21 0.60
C LEU A 50 -1.23 8.07 -0.63
N THR A 51 -1.03 9.38 -0.54
CA THR A 51 -1.17 10.30 -1.67
C THR A 51 -0.13 10.03 -2.75
N GLU A 52 1.13 9.77 -2.38
CA GLU A 52 2.17 9.39 -3.33
C GLU A 52 1.87 8.03 -3.99
N ILE A 53 1.43 7.04 -3.22
CA ILE A 53 1.04 5.73 -3.75
C ILE A 53 -0.10 5.87 -4.76
N GLN A 54 -1.13 6.68 -4.47
CA GLN A 54 -2.21 6.93 -5.42
C GLN A 54 -1.70 7.60 -6.71
N LYS A 55 -0.79 8.58 -6.61
CA LYS A 55 -0.17 9.21 -7.79
C LYS A 55 0.63 8.22 -8.63
N GLU A 56 1.44 7.36 -8.02
CA GLU A 56 2.23 6.35 -8.74
C GLU A 56 1.36 5.22 -9.31
N SER A 57 0.24 4.90 -8.66
CA SER A 57 -0.69 3.88 -9.12
C SER A 57 -1.51 4.32 -10.34
N GLY A 58 -1.55 5.63 -10.63
CA GLY A 58 -2.23 6.19 -11.80
C GLY A 58 -3.71 5.82 -11.82
N PRO A 59 -4.21 5.13 -12.86
CA PRO A 59 -5.61 4.74 -12.97
C PRO A 59 -5.99 3.52 -12.10
N ILE A 60 -5.00 2.86 -11.47
CA ILE A 60 -5.24 1.65 -10.68
C ILE A 60 -5.78 2.04 -9.31
N ARG A 61 -6.87 1.37 -8.90
CA ARG A 61 -7.53 1.64 -7.62
C ARG A 61 -6.62 1.25 -6.47
N VAL A 62 -6.47 2.12 -5.47
CA VAL A 62 -5.71 1.84 -4.24
C VAL A 62 -6.69 1.66 -3.09
N LEU A 63 -6.60 0.52 -2.41
CA LEU A 63 -7.39 0.16 -1.24
C LEU A 63 -6.49 0.18 -0.01
N VAL A 64 -6.84 0.98 0.99
CA VAL A 64 -6.10 1.01 2.26
C VAL A 64 -6.79 0.06 3.23
N ILE A 65 -6.08 -0.99 3.62
CA ILE A 65 -6.54 -1.97 4.59
C ILE A 65 -5.96 -1.57 5.95
N ARG A 66 -6.88 -1.29 6.89
CA ARG A 66 -6.54 -1.05 8.30
C ARG A 66 -6.20 -2.39 8.92
N GLU A 67 -4.94 -2.61 9.20
CA GLU A 67 -4.47 -3.80 9.90
C GLU A 67 -3.55 -3.31 11.03
N ALA A 68 -3.85 -3.71 12.26
CA ALA A 68 -2.89 -3.51 13.35
C ALA A 68 -1.65 -4.35 13.02
N ARG A 69 -0.44 -3.82 13.28
CA ARG A 69 0.76 -4.66 13.11
C ARG A 69 0.52 -6.00 13.81
N PRO A 70 0.78 -7.15 13.16
CA PRO A 70 0.66 -8.43 13.84
C PRO A 70 1.58 -8.39 15.04
N THR A 71 1.01 -8.22 16.23
CA THR A 71 1.70 -8.42 17.48
C THR A 71 2.03 -9.89 17.47
N ALA A 72 3.31 -10.22 17.32
CA ALA A 72 3.79 -11.56 17.54
C ALA A 72 3.33 -11.96 18.95
N SER A 73 2.22 -12.71 19.04
CA SER A 73 1.78 -13.32 20.28
C SER A 73 2.92 -14.25 20.69
N ARG A 74 3.65 -13.84 21.72
CA ARG A 74 4.74 -14.58 22.32
C ARG A 74 4.26 -15.23 23.60
#